data_AF-A0A0G4NJR7-F1
#
_entry.id   AF-A0A0G4NJR7-F1
#
_cell.length_a   1.000
_cell.length_b   1.000
_cell.length_c   1.000
_cell.angle_alpha   90.00
_cell.angle_beta   90.00
_cell.angle_gamma   90.00
#
_symmetry.space_group_name_H-M   'P 1'
#
loop_
_entity.id
_entity.type
_entity.pdbx_description
1 polymer ?
#
loop_
_entity_poly.entity_id
_entity_poly.type
_entity_poly.pdbx_seq_one_letter_code
_entity_poly.pdbx_strand_id
1 'polypeptide(L)'
;LEPAPEEGQDDDANAFDGETQSSKTEALLKIVQATCKDPQSKVVIFSQWTSFLNIIQTQIEEAGLKWTRIDGSMKPDKRDAAIAALYDDADTKVMLASLAVCSVGLNLVAADTVILADSWWAP
;
A
#
# COMPACT_ATOMS: atom_id res chain seq x y z
N LEU A 1 32.08 43.65 8.28
CA LEU A 1 31.49 42.77 9.31
C LEU A 1 30.12 42.39 8.79
N GLU A 2 30.07 41.35 7.97
CA GLU A 2 28.82 40.78 7.48
C GLU A 2 28.32 39.74 8.51
N PRO A 3 27.02 39.69 8.83
CA PRO A 3 26.48 38.65 9.68
C PRO A 3 26.39 37.32 8.91
N ALA A 4 26.62 36.21 9.59
CA ALA A 4 26.55 34.86 9.01
C ALA A 4 25.10 34.53 8.60
N PRO A 5 24.88 33.79 7.49
CA PRO A 5 23.57 33.26 7.18
C PRO A 5 23.26 32.09 8.12
N GLU A 6 22.23 32.23 8.95
CA GLU A 6 21.52 31.10 9.55
C GLU A 6 20.59 30.53 8.48
N GLU A 7 21.00 29.45 7.81
CA GLU A 7 20.10 28.68 6.96
C GLU A 7 19.79 27.34 7.61
N GLY A 8 18.53 27.24 8.04
CA GLY A 8 17.64 26.08 7.94
C GLY A 8 18.26 24.72 8.17
N GLN A 9 18.04 24.19 9.36
CA GLN A 9 18.05 22.75 9.58
C GLN A 9 16.86 22.17 8.81
N ASP A 10 17.08 21.81 7.54
CA ASP A 10 16.07 21.17 6.71
C ASP A 10 15.66 19.84 7.37
N ASP A 11 14.38 19.76 7.73
CA ASP A 11 13.71 18.61 8.31
C ASP A 11 13.82 17.39 7.39
N ASP A 12 14.83 16.56 7.60
CA ASP A 12 15.02 15.23 6.99
C ASP A 12 14.03 14.20 7.59
N ALA A 13 12.75 14.58 7.70
CA ALA A 13 11.69 13.81 8.34
C ALA A 13 11.07 12.72 7.44
N ASN A 14 11.68 12.42 6.29
CA ASN A 14 11.19 11.42 5.33
C ASN A 14 12.18 10.31 4.97
N ALA A 15 13.34 10.24 5.62
CA ALA A 15 14.20 9.07 5.54
C ALA A 15 13.63 7.96 6.45
N PHE A 16 12.56 7.30 6.02
CA PHE A 16 12.24 5.98 6.55
C PHE A 16 13.37 5.04 6.11
N ASP A 17 14.22 4.70 7.06
CA ASP A 17 15.34 3.79 6.87
C ASP A 17 14.79 2.41 6.49
N GLY A 18 14.90 2.06 5.21
CA GLY A 18 14.35 0.82 4.62
C GLY A 18 14.87 -0.46 5.29
N GLU A 19 15.93 -0.36 6.09
CA GLU A 19 16.49 -1.48 6.87
C GLU A 19 15.68 -1.82 8.13
N THR A 20 14.88 -0.89 8.68
CA THR A 20 14.10 -1.18 9.89
C THR A 20 12.73 -1.76 9.54
N GLN A 21 12.69 -3.04 9.17
CA GLN A 21 11.44 -3.76 9.03
C GLN A 21 10.74 -3.89 10.38
N SER A 22 9.61 -3.20 10.54
CA SER A 22 8.76 -3.35 11.73
C SER A 22 8.24 -4.79 11.80
N SER A 23 8.09 -5.33 13.01
CA SER A 23 7.46 -6.65 13.22
C SER A 23 6.08 -6.77 12.58
N LYS A 24 5.37 -5.63 12.43
CA LYS A 24 4.07 -5.56 11.78
C LYS A 24 4.16 -5.73 10.25
N THR A 25 5.12 -5.08 9.59
CA THR A 25 5.30 -5.18 8.14
C THR A 25 5.87 -6.54 7.76
N GLU A 26 6.76 -7.11 8.58
CA GLU A 26 7.27 -8.46 8.40
C GLU A 26 6.17 -9.52 8.52
N ALA A 27 5.32 -9.43 9.55
CA ALA A 27 4.19 -10.34 9.72
C ALA A 27 3.18 -10.22 8.57
N LEU A 28 2.89 -8.99 8.13
CA LEU A 28 2.01 -8.73 6.99
C LEU A 28 2.57 -9.39 5.73
N LEU A 29 3.87 -9.19 5.45
CA LEU A 29 4.51 -9.77 4.26
C LEU A 29 4.44 -11.30 4.28
N LYS A 30 4.66 -11.94 5.44
CA LYS A 30 4.51 -13.40 5.60
C LYS A 30 3.09 -13.88 5.26
N ILE A 31 2.07 -13.15 5.69
CA ILE A 31 0.67 -13.48 5.38
C ILE A 31 0.40 -13.33 3.89
N VAL A 32 0.86 -12.23 3.26
CA VAL A 32 0.70 -12.01 1.82
C VAL A 32 1.38 -13.11 1.03
N GLN A 33 2.65 -13.41 1.33
CA GLN A 33 3.40 -14.47 0.66
C GLN A 33 2.75 -15.84 0.83
N ALA A 34 2.24 -16.17 2.03
CA ALA A 34 1.52 -17.42 2.27
C ALA A 34 0.23 -17.51 1.46
N THR A 35 -0.51 -16.40 1.34
CA THR A 35 -1.76 -16.32 0.58
C THR A 35 -1.50 -16.42 -0.92
N CYS A 36 -0.49 -15.71 -1.43
CA CYS A 36 -0.12 -15.74 -2.85
C CYS A 36 0.53 -17.06 -3.31
N LYS A 37 0.73 -18.05 -2.42
CA LYS A 37 1.09 -19.43 -2.82
C LYS A 37 0.00 -20.08 -3.64
N ASP A 38 -1.26 -19.72 -3.39
CA ASP A 38 -2.36 -20.09 -4.28
C ASP A 38 -2.36 -19.16 -5.50
N PRO A 39 -2.17 -19.69 -6.73
CA PRO A 39 -2.19 -18.90 -7.95
C PRO A 39 -3.54 -18.24 -8.25
N GLN A 40 -4.62 -18.57 -7.55
CA GLN A 40 -5.92 -17.90 -7.70
C GLN A 40 -6.16 -16.84 -6.64
N SER A 41 -5.45 -16.89 -5.51
CA SER A 41 -5.68 -15.93 -4.43
C SER A 41 -5.12 -14.54 -4.76
N LYS A 42 -5.87 -13.51 -4.37
CA LYS A 42 -5.52 -12.10 -4.44
C LYS A 42 -5.82 -11.40 -3.12
N VAL A 43 -4.97 -10.46 -2.75
CA VAL A 43 -5.00 -9.77 -1.46
C VAL A 43 -5.26 -8.28 -1.66
N VAL A 44 -6.17 -7.71 -0.87
CA VAL A 44 -6.31 -6.25 -0.74
C VAL A 44 -5.86 -5.84 0.66
N ILE A 45 -4.95 -4.87 0.72
CA ILE A 45 -4.46 -4.29 1.96
C ILE A 45 -5.01 -2.88 2.09
N PHE A 46 -5.77 -2.63 3.15
CA PHE A 46 -6.30 -1.31 3.47
C PHE A 46 -5.48 -0.61 4.55
N SER A 47 -5.34 0.70 4.39
CA SER A 47 -4.70 1.59 5.38
C SER A 47 -5.36 2.97 5.34
N GLN A 48 -5.51 3.63 6.48
CA GLN A 48 -5.82 5.08 6.49
C GLN A 48 -4.59 5.92 6.10
N TRP A 49 -3.38 5.40 6.32
CA TRP A 49 -2.13 6.15 6.23
C TRP A 49 -1.46 5.82 4.90
N THR A 50 -1.44 6.77 3.97
CA THR A 50 -0.77 6.60 2.67
C THR A 50 0.72 6.41 2.81
N SER A 51 1.37 7.06 3.80
CA SER A 51 2.78 6.82 4.13
C SER A 51 3.05 5.37 4.53
N PHE A 52 2.11 4.72 5.23
CA PHE A 52 2.25 3.31 5.57
C PHE A 52 2.05 2.39 4.35
N LEU A 53 1.16 2.76 3.42
CA LEU A 53 1.07 2.07 2.13
C LEU A 53 2.38 2.17 1.33
N ASN A 54 3.10 3.30 1.40
CA ASN A 54 4.40 3.43 0.75
C ASN A 54 5.42 2.44 1.32
N ILE A 55 5.45 2.27 2.65
CA ILE A 55 6.34 1.30 3.31
C ILE A 55 5.99 -0.13 2.86
N ILE A 56 4.71 -0.50 2.88
CA ILE A 56 4.25 -1.82 2.45
C ILE A 56 4.55 -2.05 0.96
N GLN A 57 4.42 -1.02 0.13
CA GLN A 57 4.73 -1.09 -1.29
C GLN A 57 6.18 -1.51 -1.52
N THR A 58 7.15 -0.85 -0.88
CA THR A 58 8.58 -1.22 -0.99
C THR A 58 8.80 -2.69 -0.62
N GLN A 59 8.21 -3.15 0.48
CA GLN A 59 8.33 -4.54 0.93
C GLN A 59 7.76 -5.57 -0.06
N ILE A 60 6.67 -5.23 -0.75
CA ILE A 60 6.05 -6.08 -1.77
C ILE A 60 6.90 -6.11 -3.05
N GLU A 61 7.45 -4.96 -3.44
CA GLU A 61 8.36 -4.83 -4.58
C GLU A 61 9.63 -5.67 -4.36
N GLU A 62 10.24 -5.59 -3.18
CA GLU A 62 11.40 -6.40 -2.79
C GLU A 62 11.10 -7.90 -2.77
N ALA A 63 9.86 -8.28 -2.44
CA ALA A 63 9.40 -9.66 -2.50
C ALA A 63 9.08 -10.15 -3.93
N GLY A 64 9.19 -9.29 -4.95
CA GLY A 64 8.95 -9.63 -6.34
C GLY A 64 7.47 -9.89 -6.68
N LEU A 65 6.54 -9.40 -5.86
CA LEU A 65 5.10 -9.57 -6.08
C LEU A 65 4.56 -8.42 -6.92
N LYS A 66 3.79 -8.73 -7.97
CA LYS A 66 3.13 -7.71 -8.78
C LYS A 66 1.92 -7.15 -8.04
N TRP A 67 1.82 -5.83 -8.01
CA TRP A 67 0.84 -5.12 -7.22
C TRP A 67 0.22 -3.95 -7.99
N THR A 68 -0.88 -3.45 -7.46
CA THR A 68 -1.56 -2.23 -7.91
C THR A 68 -1.98 -1.39 -6.71
N ARG A 69 -2.26 -0.11 -6.91
CA ARG A 69 -2.66 0.80 -5.83
C ARG A 69 -3.82 1.69 -6.23
N ILE A 70 -4.66 1.94 -5.23
CA ILE A 70 -5.75 2.90 -5.30
C ILE A 70 -5.67 3.82 -4.08
N ASP A 71 -5.59 5.12 -4.32
CA ASP A 71 -5.70 6.14 -3.28
C ASP A 71 -6.62 7.29 -3.72
N GLY A 72 -7.06 8.09 -2.75
CA GLY A 72 -8.03 9.15 -2.96
C GLY A 72 -7.54 10.32 -3.82
N SER A 73 -6.25 10.41 -4.10
CA SER A 73 -5.68 11.44 -4.98
C SER A 73 -5.66 11.03 -6.47
N MET A 74 -5.95 9.75 -6.76
CA MET A 74 -5.93 9.25 -8.13
C MET A 74 -7.12 9.76 -8.96
N LYS A 75 -6.83 10.06 -10.24
CA LYS A 75 -7.88 10.36 -11.23
C LYS A 75 -8.77 9.12 -11.46
N PRO A 76 -10.06 9.28 -11.76
CA PRO A 76 -10.99 8.18 -12.02
C PRO A 76 -10.47 7.13 -12.99
N ASP A 77 -9.92 7.54 -14.15
CA ASP A 77 -9.42 6.60 -15.16
C ASP A 77 -8.28 5.71 -14.65
N LYS A 78 -7.38 6.28 -13.83
CA LYS A 78 -6.25 5.53 -13.24
C LYS A 78 -6.73 4.54 -12.18
N ARG A 79 -7.72 4.96 -11.37
CA ARG A 79 -8.35 4.08 -10.39
C ARG A 79 -9.01 2.89 -11.09
N ASP A 80 -9.78 3.15 -12.15
CA ASP A 80 -10.49 2.10 -12.87
C ASP A 80 -9.50 1.13 -13.55
N ALA A 81 -8.39 1.65 -14.09
CA ALA A 81 -7.30 0.82 -14.59
C ALA A 81 -6.63 -0.04 -13.49
N ALA A 82 -6.46 0.50 -12.28
CA ALA A 82 -5.92 -0.24 -11.15
C ALA A 82 -6.85 -1.37 -10.67
N ILE A 83 -8.17 -1.13 -10.69
CA ILE A 83 -9.19 -2.16 -10.43
C ILE A 83 -9.15 -3.23 -11.51
N ALA A 84 -9.12 -2.83 -12.79
CA ALA A 84 -9.02 -3.75 -13.92
C ALA A 84 -7.76 -4.61 -13.84
N ALA A 85 -6.61 -4.04 -13.46
CA ALA A 85 -5.39 -4.81 -13.24
C ALA A 85 -5.58 -5.90 -12.17
N LEU A 86 -6.24 -5.60 -11.05
CA LEU A 86 -6.53 -6.63 -10.05
C LEU A 86 -7.55 -7.68 -10.55
N TYR A 87 -8.42 -7.33 -11.49
CA TYR A 87 -9.43 -8.26 -12.01
C TYR A 87 -8.87 -9.14 -13.13
N ASP A 88 -8.37 -8.52 -14.19
CA ASP A 88 -8.03 -9.15 -15.47
C ASP A 88 -6.63 -9.77 -15.47
N ASP A 89 -5.70 -9.23 -14.69
CA ASP A 89 -4.34 -9.75 -14.64
C ASP A 89 -4.18 -10.78 -13.51
N ALA A 90 -3.83 -12.00 -13.92
CA ALA A 90 -3.58 -13.11 -12.99
C ALA A 90 -2.30 -12.89 -12.17
N ASP A 91 -1.33 -12.14 -12.69
CA ASP A 91 -0.06 -11.88 -12.00
C ASP A 91 -0.20 -10.80 -10.94
N THR A 92 -1.11 -9.84 -11.11
CA THR A 92 -1.36 -8.79 -10.11
C THR A 92 -2.09 -9.40 -8.91
N LYS A 93 -1.31 -9.75 -7.88
CA LYS A 93 -1.78 -10.46 -6.68
C LYS A 93 -2.18 -9.55 -5.54
N VAL A 94 -1.62 -8.34 -5.48
CA VAL A 94 -1.79 -7.46 -4.33
C VAL A 94 -2.34 -6.11 -4.74
N MET A 95 -3.35 -5.62 -4.04
CA MET A 95 -3.82 -4.24 -4.16
C MET A 95 -3.61 -3.50 -2.84
N LEU A 96 -3.00 -2.32 -2.93
CA LEU A 96 -2.89 -1.36 -1.83
C LEU A 96 -4.00 -0.32 -1.95
N ALA A 97 -4.87 -0.21 -0.96
CA ALA A 97 -6.02 0.68 -1.01
C ALA A 97 -6.03 1.62 0.20
N SER A 98 -6.19 2.93 -0.03
CA SER A 98 -6.45 3.85 1.09
C SER A 98 -7.93 3.83 1.50
N LEU A 99 -8.24 4.00 2.78
CA LEU A 99 -9.64 4.01 3.22
C LEU A 99 -10.48 5.14 2.59
N ALA A 100 -9.84 6.19 2.09
CA ALA A 100 -10.52 7.29 1.39
C ALA A 100 -11.30 6.81 0.15
N VAL A 101 -10.89 5.70 -0.47
CA VAL A 101 -11.54 5.16 -1.67
C VAL A 101 -12.64 4.15 -1.37
N CYS A 102 -12.86 3.78 -0.10
CA CYS A 102 -13.99 2.90 0.26
C CYS A 102 -15.35 3.58 0.05
N SER A 103 -15.41 4.93 0.11
CA SER A 103 -16.66 5.69 -0.02
C SER A 103 -17.25 5.70 -1.44
N VAL A 104 -16.46 5.31 -2.46
CA VAL A 104 -16.87 5.40 -3.87
C VAL A 104 -17.46 4.12 -4.46
N GLY A 105 -17.63 3.05 -3.65
CA GLY A 105 -18.23 1.80 -4.10
C GLY A 105 -17.32 0.98 -5.03
N LEU A 106 -16.12 0.65 -4.56
CA LEU A 106 -15.18 -0.21 -5.29
C LEU A 106 -15.67 -1.66 -5.35
N ASN A 107 -15.71 -2.23 -6.56
CA ASN A 107 -15.97 -3.65 -6.76
C ASN A 107 -14.65 -4.43 -6.69
N LEU A 108 -14.37 -5.04 -5.53
CA LEU A 108 -13.15 -5.79 -5.24
C LEU A 108 -13.38 -7.30 -5.19
N VAL A 109 -14.42 -7.80 -5.86
CA VAL A 109 -14.81 -9.24 -5.87
C VAL A 109 -13.69 -10.16 -6.39
N ALA A 110 -12.69 -9.62 -7.09
CA ALA A 110 -11.52 -10.40 -7.52
C ALA A 110 -10.58 -10.82 -6.38
N ALA A 111 -10.72 -10.25 -5.18
CA ALA A 111 -9.90 -10.59 -4.03
C ALA A 111 -10.67 -11.45 -3.02
N ASP A 112 -10.04 -12.54 -2.59
CA ASP A 112 -10.53 -13.46 -1.57
C ASP A 112 -10.03 -13.10 -0.16
N THR A 113 -8.95 -12.31 -0.06
CA THR A 113 -8.32 -11.97 1.21
C THR A 113 -8.21 -10.45 1.40
N VAL A 114 -8.65 -9.98 2.58
CA VAL A 114 -8.57 -8.56 2.98
C VAL A 114 -7.74 -8.42 4.25
N ILE A 115 -6.75 -7.52 4.22
CA ILE A 115 -5.91 -7.18 5.38
C ILE A 115 -6.15 -5.73 5.75
N LEU A 116 -6.56 -5.47 6.99
CA LEU A 116 -6.63 -4.12 7.56
C LEU A 116 -5.30 -3.83 8.28
N ALA A 117 -4.46 -3.00 7.68
CA ALA A 117 -3.11 -2.74 8.17
C ALA A 117 -3.11 -1.82 9.41
N ASP A 118 -4.16 -1.01 9.56
CA ASP A 118 -4.41 -0.17 10.73
C ASP A 118 -5.87 -0.28 11.19
N SER A 119 -6.07 -0.13 12.49
CA SER A 119 -7.41 -0.22 13.10
C SER A 119 -8.20 1.03 12.73
N TRP A 120 -9.15 0.88 11.81
CA TRP A 120 -10.25 1.83 11.66
C TRP A 120 -11.35 1.46 12.66
N TRP A 121 -11.92 2.45 13.33
CA TRP A 121 -13.08 2.21 14.19
C TRP A 121 -14.27 1.81 13.31
N ALA A 122 -14.59 0.52 13.31
CA ALA A 122 -15.86 -0.01 12.83
C ALA A 122 -16.74 -0.28 14.07
N PRO A 123 -17.84 0.46 14.29
CA PRO A 123 -18.80 0.18 15.36
C PRO A 123 -19.51 -1.16 15.19
#